data_AF-A0A6N0NXP7-F1
#
_entry.id   AF-A0A6N0NXP7-F1
#
_cell.length_a   1.000
_cell.length_b   1.000
_cell.length_c   1.000
_cell.angle_alpha   90.00
_cell.angle_beta   90.00
_cell.angle_gamma   90.00
#
_symmetry.space_group_name_H-M   'P 1'
#
loop_
_entity.id
_entity.type
_entity.pdbx_description
1 polymer ?
#
loop_
_entity_poly.entity_id
_entity_poly.type
_entity_poly.pdbx_seq_one_letter_code
_entity_poly.pdbx_strand_id
1 'polypeptide(L)'
;MLKEEDFLDFQHYTRYRLAQRLKRKVLEIGEYRLYLLGGQSRRGDAYVMGRDSSTGKYFVMQVFSSFRYLDKGPEQITERDLRAMMGFDYHAYENFKYRDGIVIRLQGDLVMRVERSFERTRLSESDDLWFLPSFTLLMNQFIRDRLYQEPDLVRLERLVTIYSEIMNFLTGSVLPRESLRKVLSIKRELESRISEISEFPTVEVKLRVRTRRRPKDRGEKDSSGFPLVEIENVTRDNDSEWLGNRLGSIIFVDAYSPNVKMANVSFLDVNRGLDMYRRDLVKRYREEYVEFIKSKEERLNIMLGHYTTPHSVRMKGVYIRGSMSPTVLVLEPGSVTLTHPEHGTEEYFIPKPSLVSFELMGNNMNFF
;
A
#
# COMPACT_ATOMS: atom_id res chain seq x y z
N MET A 1 -42.92 -6.44 -14.86
CA MET A 1 -41.96 -5.39 -14.41
C MET A 1 -41.47 -5.82 -13.04
N LEU A 2 -40.16 -5.76 -12.77
CA LEU A 2 -39.62 -6.19 -11.48
C LEU A 2 -40.06 -5.23 -10.36
N LYS A 3 -40.39 -5.79 -9.21
CA LYS A 3 -40.82 -5.10 -7.99
C LYS A 3 -39.65 -5.00 -7.00
N GLU A 4 -39.82 -4.19 -5.96
CA GLU A 4 -38.79 -4.01 -4.92
C GLU A 4 -38.40 -5.32 -4.23
N GLU A 5 -39.38 -6.19 -3.94
CA GLU A 5 -39.19 -7.51 -3.33
C GLU A 5 -38.29 -8.46 -4.13
N ASP A 6 -38.12 -8.20 -5.44
CA ASP A 6 -37.26 -9.00 -6.32
C ASP A 6 -35.76 -8.66 -6.14
N PHE A 7 -35.42 -7.57 -5.43
CA PHE A 7 -34.05 -7.09 -5.23
C PHE A 7 -33.54 -7.38 -3.82
N LEU A 8 -32.21 -7.43 -3.67
CA LEU A 8 -31.53 -7.60 -2.39
C LEU A 8 -32.05 -6.60 -1.35
N ASP A 9 -32.04 -5.32 -1.71
CA ASP A 9 -32.52 -4.22 -0.88
C ASP A 9 -33.12 -3.08 -1.73
N PHE A 10 -33.59 -2.02 -1.04
CA PHE A 10 -34.13 -0.82 -1.66
C PHE A 10 -33.08 -0.04 -2.49
N GLN A 11 -31.79 -0.14 -2.14
CA GLN A 11 -30.71 0.51 -2.87
C GLN A 11 -30.51 -0.12 -4.25
N HIS A 12 -30.51 -1.44 -4.34
CA HIS A 12 -30.45 -2.18 -5.60
C HIS A 12 -31.70 -1.94 -6.46
N TYR A 13 -32.90 -1.90 -5.85
CA TYR A 13 -34.13 -1.53 -6.56
C TYR A 13 -34.07 -0.10 -7.12
N THR A 14 -33.58 0.86 -6.34
CA THR A 14 -33.42 2.25 -6.77
C THR A 14 -32.43 2.37 -7.92
N ARG A 15 -31.27 1.69 -7.83
CA ARG A 15 -30.28 1.61 -8.91
C ARG A 15 -30.87 1.01 -10.18
N TYR A 16 -31.67 -0.06 -10.07
CA TYR A 16 -32.41 -0.64 -11.20
C TYR A 16 -33.33 0.40 -11.86
N ARG A 17 -34.14 1.12 -11.07
CA ARG A 17 -35.06 2.14 -11.59
C ARG A 17 -34.32 3.26 -12.30
N LEU A 18 -33.18 3.70 -11.77
CA LEU A 18 -32.32 4.69 -12.41
C LEU A 18 -31.76 4.15 -13.73
N ALA A 19 -31.19 2.94 -13.73
CA ALA A 19 -30.66 2.28 -14.92
C ALA A 19 -31.74 2.14 -16.01
N GLN A 20 -32.95 1.73 -15.65
CA GLN A 20 -34.08 1.59 -16.57
C GLN A 20 -34.54 2.91 -17.19
N ARG A 21 -34.48 4.01 -16.43
CA ARG A 21 -34.89 5.35 -16.92
C ARG A 21 -33.82 6.01 -17.78
N LEU A 22 -32.55 5.78 -17.47
CA LEU A 22 -31.42 6.47 -18.09
C LEU A 22 -30.70 5.63 -19.17
N LYS A 23 -31.07 4.36 -19.34
CA LYS A 23 -30.48 3.48 -20.34
C LYS A 23 -30.60 4.08 -21.74
N ARG A 24 -29.47 4.16 -22.42
CA ARG A 24 -29.38 4.32 -23.87
C ARG A 24 -29.40 2.95 -24.55
N LYS A 25 -28.72 1.98 -23.95
CA LYS A 25 -28.60 0.61 -24.47
C LYS A 25 -28.57 -0.39 -23.32
N VAL A 26 -29.12 -1.58 -23.55
CA VAL A 26 -29.00 -2.72 -22.63
C VAL A 26 -28.34 -3.86 -23.40
N LEU A 27 -27.36 -4.49 -22.79
CA LEU A 27 -26.69 -5.67 -23.30
C LEU A 27 -26.96 -6.83 -22.33
N GLU A 28 -27.34 -7.98 -22.87
CA GLU A 28 -27.40 -9.23 -22.11
C GLU A 28 -26.10 -10.00 -22.37
N ILE A 29 -25.33 -10.25 -21.31
CA ILE A 29 -23.98 -10.82 -21.39
C ILE A 29 -23.88 -11.92 -20.34
N GLY A 30 -24.00 -13.17 -20.78
CA GLY A 30 -24.06 -14.31 -19.87
C GLY A 30 -25.25 -14.19 -18.91
N GLU A 31 -24.96 -14.26 -17.61
CA GLU A 31 -25.95 -14.11 -16.53
C GLU A 31 -26.28 -12.65 -16.16
N TYR A 32 -25.64 -11.67 -16.81
CA TYR A 32 -25.74 -10.26 -16.48
C TYR A 32 -26.50 -9.44 -17.51
N ARG A 33 -27.05 -8.32 -17.03
CA ARG A 33 -27.53 -7.21 -17.86
C ARG A 33 -26.70 -5.98 -17.61
N LEU A 34 -26.06 -5.47 -18.65
CA LEU A 34 -25.32 -4.21 -18.64
C LEU A 34 -26.20 -3.08 -19.20
N TYR A 35 -26.48 -2.09 -18.37
CA TYR A 35 -27.21 -0.87 -18.73
C TYR A 35 -26.22 0.25 -19.01
N LEU A 36 -26.05 0.59 -20.28
CA LEU A 36 -25.23 1.73 -20.71
C LEU A 36 -26.08 3.00 -20.66
N LEU A 37 -25.65 3.98 -19.87
CA LEU A 37 -26.38 5.22 -19.66
C LEU A 37 -26.10 6.24 -20.78
N GLY A 38 -27.07 7.11 -21.04
CA GLY A 38 -26.87 8.27 -21.92
C GLY A 38 -26.25 9.44 -21.17
N GLY A 39 -24.99 9.77 -21.44
CA GLY A 39 -24.34 11.00 -20.93
C GLY A 39 -22.81 10.92 -20.88
N GLN A 40 -22.11 12.02 -21.16
CA GLN A 40 -20.65 12.12 -21.00
C GLN A 40 -20.25 12.34 -19.53
N SER A 41 -20.69 11.48 -18.62
CA SER A 41 -20.23 11.54 -17.24
C SER A 41 -18.87 10.87 -17.11
N ARG A 42 -17.89 11.60 -16.56
CA ARG A 42 -16.60 11.03 -16.10
C ARG A 42 -16.74 10.14 -14.86
N ARG A 43 -17.92 10.08 -14.24
CA ARG A 43 -18.22 9.29 -13.03
C ARG A 43 -19.38 8.35 -13.32
N GLY A 44 -19.07 7.10 -13.64
CA GLY A 44 -19.98 5.95 -13.68
C GLY A 44 -21.11 6.09 -14.70
N ASP A 45 -20.94 5.50 -15.87
CA ASP A 45 -21.83 5.58 -17.02
C ASP A 45 -22.55 4.24 -17.31
N ALA A 46 -22.44 3.27 -16.42
CA ALA A 46 -23.15 2.00 -16.56
C ALA A 46 -23.59 1.38 -15.23
N TYR A 47 -24.62 0.55 -15.31
CA TYR A 47 -25.03 -0.35 -14.23
C TYR A 47 -24.97 -1.79 -14.71
N VAL A 48 -24.50 -2.69 -13.84
CA VAL A 48 -24.62 -4.12 -14.04
C VAL A 48 -25.69 -4.65 -13.11
N MET A 49 -26.57 -5.49 -13.65
CA MET A 49 -27.57 -6.24 -12.91
C MET A 49 -27.29 -7.73 -13.07
N GLY A 50 -27.34 -8.47 -11.98
CA GLY A 50 -27.20 -9.92 -11.97
C GLY A 50 -28.09 -10.54 -10.91
N ARG A 51 -28.14 -11.87 -10.89
CA ARG A 51 -28.84 -12.62 -9.84
C ARG A 51 -27.85 -13.05 -8.79
N ASP A 52 -28.15 -12.77 -7.53
CA ASP A 52 -27.35 -13.24 -6.41
C ASP A 52 -27.64 -14.73 -6.16
N SER A 53 -26.59 -15.55 -6.13
CA SER A 53 -26.72 -17.01 -6.02
C SER A 53 -27.23 -17.45 -4.65
N SER A 54 -26.90 -16.70 -3.58
CA SER A 54 -27.26 -17.04 -2.20
C SER A 54 -28.73 -16.77 -1.89
N THR A 55 -29.28 -15.67 -2.41
CA THR A 55 -30.65 -15.21 -2.12
C THR A 55 -31.63 -15.44 -3.27
N GLY A 56 -31.13 -15.66 -4.49
CA GLY A 56 -31.93 -15.69 -5.72
C GLY A 56 -32.53 -14.33 -6.11
N LYS A 57 -32.20 -13.25 -5.41
CA LYS A 57 -32.67 -11.88 -5.69
C LYS A 57 -31.76 -11.16 -6.68
N TYR A 58 -32.22 -10.06 -7.22
CA TYR A 58 -31.41 -9.22 -8.12
C TYR A 58 -30.54 -8.24 -7.34
N PHE A 59 -29.27 -8.16 -7.74
CA PHE A 59 -28.39 -7.06 -7.37
C PHE A 59 -28.24 -6.12 -8.57
N VAL A 60 -28.05 -4.84 -8.27
CA VAL A 60 -27.64 -3.82 -9.25
C VAL A 60 -26.49 -3.00 -8.70
N MET A 61 -25.40 -2.93 -9.44
CA MET A 61 -24.18 -2.22 -9.06
C MET A 61 -23.80 -1.20 -10.14
N GLN A 62 -23.32 -0.04 -9.73
CA GLN A 62 -22.73 0.93 -10.66
C GLN A 62 -21.33 0.45 -11.03
N VAL A 63 -21.02 0.46 -12.32
CA VAL A 63 -19.66 0.20 -12.83
C VAL A 63 -19.20 1.40 -13.65
N PHE A 64 -17.88 1.60 -13.72
CA PHE A 64 -17.28 2.68 -14.48
C PHE A 64 -16.77 2.11 -15.80
N SER A 65 -17.29 2.58 -16.95
CA SER A 65 -16.73 2.19 -18.25
C SER A 65 -15.32 2.74 -18.49
N SER A 66 -14.89 3.70 -17.66
CA SER A 66 -13.67 4.48 -17.86
C SER A 66 -12.36 3.72 -17.70
N PHE A 67 -12.39 2.40 -17.55
CA PHE A 67 -11.18 1.60 -17.38
C PHE A 67 -11.05 0.58 -18.52
N ARG A 68 -10.18 0.89 -19.49
CA ARG A 68 -9.60 -0.02 -20.50
C ARG A 68 -10.54 -0.70 -21.52
N TYR A 69 -11.85 -0.70 -21.32
CA TYR A 69 -12.78 -1.37 -22.22
C TYR A 69 -13.41 -0.43 -23.26
N LEU A 70 -13.15 0.88 -23.17
CA LEU A 70 -13.60 1.88 -24.16
C LEU A 70 -12.97 1.68 -25.55
N ASP A 71 -11.84 0.98 -25.64
CA ASP A 71 -11.26 0.60 -26.94
C ASP A 71 -12.04 -0.53 -27.62
N LYS A 72 -12.78 -1.32 -26.83
CA LYS A 72 -13.71 -2.34 -27.34
C LYS A 72 -15.07 -1.69 -27.56
N GLY A 73 -15.69 -1.97 -28.70
CA GLY A 73 -17.08 -1.59 -28.92
C GLY A 73 -18.00 -2.28 -27.88
N PRO A 74 -19.15 -1.69 -27.50
CA PRO A 74 -20.06 -2.30 -26.53
C PRO A 74 -20.45 -3.76 -26.84
N GLU A 75 -20.54 -4.13 -28.12
CA GLU A 75 -20.87 -5.48 -28.58
C GLU A 75 -19.74 -6.50 -28.34
N GLN A 76 -18.54 -6.04 -28.02
CA GLN A 76 -17.34 -6.86 -27.80
C GLN A 76 -17.07 -7.08 -26.30
N ILE A 77 -17.91 -6.52 -25.43
CA ILE A 77 -17.81 -6.73 -23.98
C ILE A 77 -18.20 -8.18 -23.69
N THR A 78 -17.27 -8.91 -23.08
CA THR A 78 -17.48 -10.29 -22.64
C THR A 78 -17.94 -10.33 -21.19
N GLU A 79 -18.44 -11.49 -20.74
CA GLU A 79 -18.78 -11.70 -19.34
C GLU A 79 -17.58 -11.51 -18.42
N ARG A 80 -16.39 -11.94 -18.86
CA ARG A 80 -15.13 -11.70 -18.15
C ARG A 80 -14.83 -10.21 -17.98
N ASP A 81 -15.08 -9.41 -19.01
CA ASP A 81 -14.88 -7.95 -18.93
C ASP A 81 -15.84 -7.34 -17.91
N LEU A 82 -17.11 -7.78 -17.85
CA LEU A 82 -18.07 -7.33 -16.84
C LEU A 82 -17.64 -7.71 -15.42
N ARG A 83 -17.21 -8.95 -15.19
CA ARG A 83 -16.74 -9.39 -13.87
C ARG A 83 -15.54 -8.56 -13.41
N ALA A 84 -14.60 -8.29 -14.32
CA ALA A 84 -13.47 -7.41 -14.04
C ALA A 84 -13.90 -5.97 -13.69
N MET A 85 -14.90 -5.41 -14.39
CA MET A 85 -15.51 -4.12 -14.01
C MET A 85 -16.16 -4.14 -12.64
N MET A 86 -16.70 -5.28 -12.23
CA MET A 86 -17.27 -5.50 -10.90
C MET A 86 -16.21 -5.81 -9.84
N GLY A 87 -14.97 -6.08 -10.25
CA GLY A 87 -13.82 -6.30 -9.37
C GLY A 87 -13.54 -7.76 -9.01
N PHE A 88 -13.99 -8.75 -9.80
CA PHE A 88 -13.67 -10.16 -9.57
C PHE A 88 -13.43 -10.94 -10.88
N ASP A 89 -12.84 -12.12 -10.79
CA ASP A 89 -12.58 -13.02 -11.93
C ASP A 89 -13.56 -14.19 -11.97
N TYR A 90 -13.78 -14.83 -10.81
CA TYR A 90 -14.56 -16.05 -10.68
C TYR A 90 -15.58 -15.93 -9.55
N HIS A 91 -16.71 -16.62 -9.67
CA HIS A 91 -17.52 -16.93 -8.49
C HIS A 91 -16.95 -18.14 -7.78
N ALA A 92 -17.14 -18.21 -6.47
CA ALA A 92 -16.64 -19.31 -5.66
C ALA A 92 -17.19 -20.70 -6.04
N TYR A 93 -18.37 -20.78 -6.67
CA TYR A 93 -18.97 -22.03 -7.14
C TYR A 93 -18.41 -22.51 -8.49
N GLU A 94 -17.61 -21.70 -9.17
CA GLU A 94 -17.04 -22.06 -10.47
C GLU A 94 -15.82 -22.97 -10.32
N ASN A 95 -15.54 -23.74 -11.36
CA ASN A 95 -14.28 -24.47 -11.45
C ASN A 95 -13.19 -23.56 -12.01
N PHE A 96 -12.20 -23.20 -11.19
CA PHE A 96 -11.07 -22.37 -11.59
C PHE A 96 -9.76 -22.90 -11.02
N LYS A 97 -8.65 -22.57 -11.70
CA LYS A 97 -7.32 -22.86 -11.19
C LYS A 97 -6.96 -21.86 -10.09
N TYR A 98 -6.88 -22.31 -8.85
CA TYR A 98 -6.44 -21.49 -7.73
C TYR A 98 -4.96 -21.10 -7.90
N ARG A 99 -4.69 -19.80 -8.10
CA ARG A 99 -3.36 -19.25 -8.42
C ARG A 99 -3.24 -17.79 -8.00
N ASP A 100 -2.03 -17.28 -8.01
CA ASP A 100 -1.71 -15.90 -7.68
C ASP A 100 -2.47 -14.90 -8.56
N GLY A 101 -2.94 -13.82 -7.94
CA GLY A 101 -3.59 -12.67 -8.56
C GLY A 101 -5.09 -12.83 -8.84
N ILE A 102 -5.68 -14.02 -8.68
CA ILE A 102 -7.11 -14.19 -8.93
C ILE A 102 -7.96 -13.54 -7.84
N VAL A 103 -9.13 -13.06 -8.24
CA VAL A 103 -10.13 -12.51 -7.32
C VAL A 103 -11.41 -13.35 -7.40
N ILE A 104 -11.80 -13.90 -6.27
CA ILE A 104 -12.93 -14.82 -6.15
C ILE A 104 -14.05 -14.08 -5.42
N ARG A 105 -15.20 -13.94 -6.06
CA ARG A 105 -16.43 -13.48 -5.41
C ARG A 105 -16.96 -14.60 -4.53
N LEU A 106 -17.14 -14.30 -3.25
CA LEU A 106 -17.63 -15.24 -2.26
C LEU A 106 -19.14 -15.06 -2.10
N GLN A 107 -19.56 -14.20 -1.17
CA GLN A 107 -20.94 -13.95 -0.79
C GLN A 107 -21.26 -12.46 -0.91
N GLY A 108 -22.43 -12.09 -1.47
CA GLY A 108 -22.82 -10.69 -1.60
C GLY A 108 -21.85 -9.87 -2.44
N ASP A 109 -21.32 -8.79 -1.85
CA ASP A 109 -20.29 -7.94 -2.42
C ASP A 109 -18.88 -8.24 -1.88
N LEU A 110 -18.69 -9.33 -1.11
CA LEU A 110 -17.38 -9.71 -0.59
C LEU A 110 -16.57 -10.50 -1.63
N VAL A 111 -15.33 -10.09 -1.84
CA VAL A 111 -14.33 -10.80 -2.65
C VAL A 111 -13.13 -11.19 -1.82
N MET A 112 -12.50 -12.31 -2.22
CA MET A 112 -11.21 -12.74 -1.73
C MET A 112 -10.20 -12.73 -2.88
N ARG A 113 -9.12 -11.97 -2.72
CA ARG A 113 -8.00 -11.95 -3.64
C ARG A 113 -6.91 -12.88 -3.14
N VAL A 114 -6.43 -13.74 -4.02
CA VAL A 114 -5.28 -14.61 -3.77
C VAL A 114 -4.02 -13.81 -4.12
N GLU A 115 -3.45 -13.11 -3.15
CA GLU A 115 -2.22 -12.33 -3.35
C GLU A 115 -1.06 -13.26 -3.76
N ARG A 116 -0.99 -14.42 -3.09
CA ARG A 116 -0.01 -15.45 -3.37
C ARG A 116 -0.54 -16.82 -2.94
N SER A 117 -0.22 -17.84 -3.72
CA SER A 117 -0.55 -19.23 -3.43
C SER A 117 0.72 -20.08 -3.38
N PHE A 118 0.74 -21.08 -2.52
CA PHE A 118 1.90 -21.94 -2.31
C PHE A 118 1.56 -23.38 -2.70
N GLU A 119 2.38 -24.00 -3.54
CA GLU A 119 2.13 -25.36 -4.08
C GLU A 119 2.31 -26.50 -3.06
N ARG A 120 2.37 -26.18 -1.77
CA ARG A 120 2.65 -27.13 -0.69
C ARG A 120 1.42 -27.40 0.14
N THR A 121 1.44 -28.47 0.92
CA THR A 121 0.35 -28.81 1.84
C THR A 121 0.35 -27.95 3.10
N ARG A 122 1.52 -27.47 3.55
CA ARG A 122 1.65 -26.57 4.70
C ARG A 122 2.87 -25.68 4.56
N LEU A 123 2.75 -24.43 5.01
CA LEU A 123 3.89 -23.52 5.18
C LEU A 123 4.63 -23.86 6.48
N SER A 124 5.42 -24.92 6.45
CA SER A 124 6.20 -25.38 7.60
C SER A 124 7.71 -25.16 7.47
N GLU A 125 8.23 -24.99 6.24
CA GLU A 125 9.66 -24.88 5.97
C GLU A 125 10.11 -23.43 5.79
N SER A 126 11.36 -23.16 6.20
CA SER A 126 11.98 -21.85 6.17
C SER A 126 12.06 -21.25 4.76
N ASP A 127 12.22 -22.09 3.74
CA ASP A 127 12.39 -21.75 2.31
C ASP A 127 11.21 -21.10 1.64
N ASP A 128 10.01 -21.26 2.16
CA ASP A 128 8.82 -20.63 1.56
C ASP A 128 8.57 -19.24 2.12
N LEU A 129 9.09 -18.95 3.32
CA LEU A 129 8.72 -17.79 4.14
C LEU A 129 9.75 -16.65 4.08
N TRP A 130 10.68 -16.70 3.13
CA TRP A 130 11.71 -15.66 2.95
C TRP A 130 11.16 -14.30 2.50
N PHE A 131 9.91 -14.25 2.04
CA PHE A 131 9.21 -13.00 1.77
C PHE A 131 8.52 -12.41 3.02
N LEU A 132 8.42 -13.14 4.13
CA LEU A 132 7.78 -12.67 5.37
C LEU A 132 8.47 -11.48 6.06
N PRO A 133 9.79 -11.21 5.89
CA PRO A 133 10.36 -9.93 6.30
C PRO A 133 9.75 -8.72 5.58
N SER A 134 9.01 -8.92 4.47
CA SER A 134 8.19 -7.86 3.87
C SER A 134 6.92 -7.55 4.65
N PHE A 135 6.53 -8.39 5.61
CA PHE A 135 5.44 -8.12 6.54
C PHE A 135 5.97 -7.28 7.70
N THR A 136 6.14 -5.99 7.43
CA THR A 136 6.71 -5.02 8.37
C THR A 136 6.09 -5.11 9.76
N LEU A 137 4.78 -5.37 9.87
CA LEU A 137 4.12 -5.53 11.16
C LEU A 137 4.64 -6.75 11.96
N LEU A 138 4.62 -7.94 11.35
CA LEU A 138 5.10 -9.16 11.99
C LEU A 138 6.60 -9.11 12.25
N MET A 139 7.37 -8.57 11.31
CA MET A 139 8.80 -8.38 11.47
C MET A 139 9.10 -7.47 12.67
N ASN A 140 8.43 -6.33 12.77
CA ASN A 140 8.61 -5.40 13.89
C ASN A 140 8.12 -5.99 15.21
N GLN A 141 7.09 -6.84 15.22
CA GLN A 141 6.68 -7.57 16.41
C GLN A 141 7.75 -8.60 16.82
N PHE A 142 8.23 -9.42 15.90
CA PHE A 142 9.28 -10.41 16.19
C PHE A 142 10.56 -9.75 16.72
N ILE A 143 11.00 -8.66 16.09
CA ILE A 143 12.17 -7.92 16.53
C ILE A 143 12.00 -7.44 17.97
N ARG A 144 10.84 -6.87 18.31
CA ARG A 144 10.56 -6.41 19.68
C ARG A 144 10.48 -7.56 20.68
N ASP A 145 9.83 -8.66 20.31
CA ASP A 145 9.54 -9.78 21.21
C ASP A 145 10.78 -10.67 21.45
N ARG A 146 11.66 -10.79 20.44
CA ARG A 146 12.74 -11.80 20.43
C ARG A 146 14.14 -11.21 20.24
N LEU A 147 14.28 -10.14 19.47
CA LEU A 147 15.59 -9.64 19.05
C LEU A 147 15.98 -8.32 19.72
N TYR A 148 15.15 -7.77 20.62
CA TYR A 148 15.49 -6.52 21.31
C TYR A 148 16.66 -6.67 22.29
N GLN A 149 17.10 -7.90 22.55
CA GLN A 149 18.31 -8.19 23.32
C GLN A 149 19.57 -8.22 22.45
N GLU A 150 19.45 -8.19 21.12
CA GLU A 150 20.59 -8.14 20.19
C GLU A 150 21.40 -6.85 20.40
N PRO A 151 22.63 -6.92 20.94
CA PRO A 151 23.38 -5.73 21.35
C PRO A 151 23.60 -4.75 20.19
N ASP A 152 23.89 -5.28 19.00
CA ASP A 152 24.17 -4.49 17.81
C ASP A 152 22.91 -3.79 17.28
N LEU A 153 21.75 -4.43 17.34
CA LEU A 153 20.49 -3.79 16.96
C LEU A 153 20.16 -2.62 17.90
N VAL A 154 20.25 -2.84 19.21
CA VAL A 154 19.98 -1.80 20.22
C VAL A 154 20.95 -0.63 20.07
N ARG A 155 22.24 -0.93 19.87
CA ARG A 155 23.27 0.09 19.61
C ARG A 155 22.97 0.86 18.33
N LEU A 156 22.61 0.17 17.26
CA LEU A 156 22.31 0.77 15.96
C LEU A 156 21.08 1.68 16.02
N GLU A 157 19.97 1.25 16.64
CA GLU A 157 18.75 2.07 16.78
C GLU A 157 19.00 3.37 17.56
N ARG A 158 19.83 3.30 18.62
CA ARG A 158 20.25 4.49 19.37
C ARG A 158 21.08 5.44 18.51
N LEU A 159 22.08 4.92 17.79
CA LEU A 159 22.91 5.72 16.90
C LEU A 159 22.09 6.38 15.78
N VAL A 160 21.15 5.64 15.17
CA VAL A 160 20.24 6.15 14.14
C VAL A 160 19.33 7.25 14.69
N THR A 161 18.85 7.12 15.92
CA THR A 161 18.02 8.15 16.57
C THR A 161 18.82 9.43 16.80
N ILE A 162 20.01 9.34 17.39
CA ILE A 162 20.90 10.50 17.60
C ILE A 162 21.28 11.13 16.26
N TYR A 163 21.58 10.31 15.24
CA TYR A 163 21.86 10.80 13.89
C TYR A 163 20.68 11.60 13.33
N SER A 164 19.46 11.09 13.47
CA SER A 164 18.23 11.75 13.01
C SER A 164 18.00 13.07 13.75
N GLU A 165 18.28 13.12 15.06
CA GLU A 165 18.23 14.35 15.85
C GLU A 165 19.24 15.39 15.35
N ILE A 166 20.48 14.99 15.08
CA ILE A 166 21.50 15.88 14.52
C ILE A 166 21.08 16.38 13.14
N MET A 167 20.54 15.51 12.29
CA MET A 167 20.04 15.92 10.96
C MET A 167 18.86 16.89 11.07
N ASN A 168 17.93 16.67 12.01
CA ASN A 168 16.84 17.59 12.30
C ASN A 168 17.34 18.94 12.83
N PHE A 169 18.32 18.92 13.74
CA PHE A 169 18.94 20.13 14.28
C PHE A 169 19.66 20.92 13.19
N LEU A 170 20.46 20.25 12.37
CA LEU A 170 21.17 20.86 11.25
C LEU A 170 20.18 21.47 10.24
N THR A 171 19.14 20.74 9.85
CA THR A 171 18.14 21.24 8.89
C THR A 171 17.28 22.38 9.42
N GLY A 172 17.08 22.44 10.74
CA GLY A 172 16.22 23.43 11.40
C GLY A 172 16.93 24.66 11.97
N SER A 173 18.27 24.70 11.99
CA SER A 173 19.05 25.73 12.69
C SER A 173 19.96 26.52 11.77
N VAL A 174 20.10 27.82 12.04
CA VAL A 174 21.16 28.66 11.45
C VAL A 174 22.31 28.73 12.45
N LEU A 175 23.46 28.15 12.09
CA LEU A 175 24.62 28.04 12.98
C LEU A 175 25.78 28.90 12.49
N PRO A 176 26.56 29.54 13.40
CA PRO A 176 27.85 30.10 13.05
C PRO A 176 28.79 29.01 12.49
N ARG A 177 29.70 29.40 11.59
CA ARG A 177 30.59 28.47 10.86
C ARG A 177 31.39 27.55 11.79
N GLU A 178 31.86 28.06 12.93
CA GLU A 178 32.62 27.28 13.90
C GLU A 178 31.75 26.20 14.58
N SER A 179 30.54 26.57 15.01
CA SER A 179 29.58 25.64 15.60
C SER A 179 29.14 24.58 14.59
N LEU A 180 28.91 24.98 13.34
CA LEU A 180 28.57 24.04 12.27
C LEU A 180 29.67 22.99 12.06
N ARG A 181 30.95 23.40 12.03
CA ARG A 181 32.08 22.46 11.90
C ARG A 181 32.10 21.44 13.03
N LYS A 182 31.85 21.87 14.26
CA LYS A 182 31.77 20.98 15.43
C LYS A 182 30.64 19.95 15.28
N VAL A 183 29.44 20.40 14.90
CA VAL A 183 28.28 19.50 14.71
C VAL A 183 28.51 18.53 13.53
N LEU A 184 29.09 18.98 12.42
CA LEU A 184 29.44 18.11 11.29
C LEU A 184 30.51 17.07 11.66
N SER A 185 31.45 17.41 12.54
CA SER A 185 32.41 16.45 13.08
C SER A 185 31.70 15.34 13.86
N ILE A 186 30.75 15.69 14.73
CA ILE A 186 29.95 14.73 15.49
C ILE A 186 29.10 13.87 14.53
N LYS A 187 28.47 14.49 13.52
CA LYS A 187 27.74 13.75 12.48
C LYS A 187 28.62 12.67 11.83
N ARG A 188 29.83 13.04 11.38
CA ARG A 188 30.76 12.09 10.73
C ARG A 188 31.20 10.97 11.66
N GLU A 189 31.42 11.29 12.94
CA GLU A 189 31.72 10.27 13.95
C GLU A 189 30.57 9.28 14.11
N LEU A 190 29.31 9.77 14.15
CA LEU A 190 28.13 8.89 14.17
C LEU A 190 28.03 8.04 12.90
N GLU A 191 28.28 8.61 11.72
CA GLU A 191 28.27 7.85 10.46
C GLU A 191 29.30 6.72 10.50
N SER A 192 30.52 6.99 10.98
CA SER A 192 31.55 5.96 11.18
C SER A 192 31.08 4.87 12.14
N ARG A 193 30.51 5.24 13.30
CA ARG A 193 30.01 4.29 14.30
C ARG A 193 28.82 3.46 13.81
N ILE A 194 27.99 4.01 12.91
CA ILE A 194 26.90 3.27 12.25
C ILE A 194 27.49 2.28 11.25
N SER A 195 28.46 2.72 10.43
CA SER A 195 29.13 1.88 9.43
C SER A 195 29.96 0.74 10.04
N GLU A 196 30.41 0.86 11.30
CA GLU A 196 31.02 -0.24 12.05
C GLU A 196 30.05 -1.43 12.27
N ILE A 197 28.74 -1.17 12.33
CA ILE A 197 27.72 -2.20 12.59
C ILE A 197 27.13 -2.72 11.28
N SER A 198 26.85 -1.84 10.32
CA SER A 198 26.21 -2.18 9.05
C SER A 198 26.46 -1.14 7.97
N GLU A 199 26.49 -1.60 6.72
CA GLU A 199 26.51 -0.70 5.56
C GLU A 199 25.15 -0.05 5.36
N PHE A 200 25.15 1.29 5.25
CA PHE A 200 23.94 2.09 5.05
C PHE A 200 23.99 2.76 3.67
N PRO A 201 22.87 2.80 2.94
CA PRO A 201 22.80 3.54 1.69
C PRO A 201 23.05 5.03 1.96
N THR A 202 23.71 5.69 1.00
CA THR A 202 23.98 7.13 1.03
C THR A 202 23.05 7.83 0.05
N VAL A 203 22.51 8.97 0.47
CA VAL A 203 21.76 9.87 -0.41
C VAL A 203 22.69 10.99 -0.82
N GLU A 204 22.83 11.21 -2.13
CA GLU A 204 23.59 12.33 -2.68
C GLU A 204 22.63 13.40 -3.21
N VAL A 205 22.81 14.62 -2.73
CA VAL A 205 22.07 15.81 -3.16
C VAL A 205 23.03 16.77 -3.85
N LYS A 206 22.72 17.12 -5.10
CA LYS A 206 23.43 18.15 -5.86
C LYS A 206 22.70 19.47 -5.73
N LEU A 207 23.39 20.46 -5.17
CA LEU A 207 22.86 21.80 -4.93
C LEU A 207 23.53 22.81 -5.85
N ARG A 208 22.72 23.63 -6.51
CA ARG A 208 23.19 24.78 -7.27
C ARG A 208 22.96 26.05 -6.48
N VAL A 209 24.03 26.76 -6.19
CA VAL A 209 23.95 28.04 -5.47
C VAL A 209 23.85 29.16 -6.50
N ARG A 210 22.72 29.87 -6.53
CA ARG A 210 22.53 31.08 -7.33
C ARG A 210 22.59 32.31 -6.45
N THR A 211 23.63 33.12 -6.60
CA THR A 211 23.66 34.45 -6.00
C THR A 211 22.77 35.38 -6.82
N ARG A 212 21.55 35.66 -6.33
CA ARG A 212 20.74 36.77 -6.87
C ARG A 212 21.40 38.08 -6.43
N ARG A 213 22.07 38.77 -7.36
CA ARG A 213 22.33 40.20 -7.18
C ARG A 213 20.99 40.91 -7.26
N ARG A 214 20.57 41.62 -6.20
CA ARG A 214 19.45 42.57 -6.32
C ARG A 214 19.77 43.53 -7.48
N PRO A 215 18.80 43.88 -8.34
CA PRO A 215 18.98 44.98 -9.27
C PRO A 215 19.40 46.21 -8.45
N LYS A 216 20.46 46.91 -8.88
CA LYS A 216 20.84 48.20 -8.30
C LYS A 216 19.72 49.19 -8.62
N ASP A 217 18.70 49.25 -7.79
CA ASP A 217 17.93 50.48 -7.70
C ASP A 217 18.83 51.54 -7.06
N ARG A 218 18.84 52.69 -7.73
CA ARG A 218 19.84 53.75 -7.58
C ARG A 218 19.89 54.23 -6.12
N GLY A 219 21.03 54.01 -5.45
CA GLY A 219 21.44 54.87 -4.33
C GLY A 219 21.83 54.20 -3.01
N GLU A 220 21.55 52.92 -2.78
CA GLU A 220 21.93 52.28 -1.51
C GLU A 220 23.25 51.50 -1.61
N LYS A 221 24.19 51.86 -0.73
CA LYS A 221 25.45 51.11 -0.51
C LYS A 221 25.13 49.81 0.23
N ASP A 222 25.57 48.70 -0.38
CA ASP A 222 25.72 47.36 0.21
C ASP A 222 24.57 46.83 1.05
N SER A 223 23.47 46.43 0.39
CA SER A 223 22.60 45.38 0.95
C SER A 223 23.18 44.01 0.54
N SER A 224 23.71 43.27 1.52
CA SER A 224 24.13 41.87 1.40
C SER A 224 23.06 41.04 0.68
N GLY A 225 23.32 40.63 -0.55
CA GLY A 225 22.43 39.72 -1.27
C GLY A 225 22.40 38.37 -0.57
N PHE A 226 21.22 37.91 -0.17
CA PHE A 226 21.06 36.53 0.29
C PHE A 226 21.22 35.62 -0.93
N PRO A 227 22.12 34.61 -0.89
CA PRO A 227 22.16 33.59 -1.93
C PRO A 227 20.79 32.88 -1.99
N LEU A 228 20.45 32.33 -3.15
CA LEU A 228 19.30 31.44 -3.34
C LEU A 228 19.88 30.07 -3.72
N VAL A 229 19.54 29.03 -2.96
CA VAL A 229 19.99 27.67 -3.25
C VAL A 229 18.86 26.95 -3.98
N GLU A 230 19.12 26.52 -5.21
CA GLU A 230 18.23 25.67 -6.00
C GLU A 230 18.75 24.23 -5.95
N ILE A 231 17.87 23.27 -5.68
CA ILE A 231 18.21 21.84 -5.69
C ILE A 231 18.15 21.38 -7.15
N GLU A 232 19.26 20.90 -7.70
CA GLU A 232 19.31 20.52 -9.12
C GLU A 232 18.97 19.05 -9.34
N ASN A 233 19.42 18.16 -8.46
CA ASN A 233 19.12 16.72 -8.55
C ASN A 233 19.25 16.06 -7.17
N VAL A 234 18.27 15.22 -6.85
CA VAL A 234 18.35 14.26 -5.75
C VAL A 234 18.40 12.87 -6.38
N THR A 235 19.34 12.04 -5.95
CA THR A 235 19.37 10.64 -6.37
C THR A 235 18.08 9.96 -5.90
N ARG A 236 17.26 9.52 -6.86
CA ARG A 236 15.84 9.16 -6.76
C ARG A 236 15.46 8.32 -5.54
N ASP A 237 14.59 8.89 -4.69
CA ASP A 237 13.43 8.24 -4.08
C ASP A 237 12.40 9.31 -3.71
N ASN A 238 11.10 9.07 -3.84
CA ASN A 238 10.04 10.10 -3.69
C ASN A 238 10.01 10.76 -2.28
N ASP A 239 10.61 10.14 -1.26
CA ASP A 239 10.75 10.71 0.10
C ASP A 239 11.90 11.73 0.24
N SER A 240 12.76 11.83 -0.78
CA SER A 240 13.98 12.66 -0.76
C SER A 240 13.75 14.12 -1.16
N GLU A 241 12.60 14.44 -1.76
CA GLU A 241 12.21 15.80 -2.15
C GLU A 241 11.91 16.69 -0.92
N TRP A 242 11.35 16.10 0.14
CA TRP A 242 11.14 16.76 1.44
C TRP A 242 12.47 17.06 2.16
N LEU A 243 13.42 16.12 2.10
CA LEU A 243 14.78 16.28 2.64
C LEU A 243 15.56 17.36 1.90
N GLY A 244 15.49 17.41 0.56
CA GLY A 244 16.17 18.43 -0.25
C GLY A 244 15.83 19.86 0.18
N ASN A 245 14.54 20.16 0.37
CA ASN A 245 14.08 21.50 0.75
C ASN A 245 14.55 21.93 2.16
N ARG A 246 14.69 20.99 3.10
CA ARG A 246 15.18 21.25 4.46
C ARG A 246 16.71 21.27 4.58
N LEU A 247 17.41 20.53 3.73
CA LEU A 247 18.87 20.52 3.67
C LEU A 247 19.43 21.82 3.07
N GLY A 248 18.65 22.53 2.23
CA GLY A 248 19.00 23.84 1.70
C GLY A 248 19.54 24.79 2.79
N SER A 249 18.93 24.79 3.99
CA SER A 249 19.32 25.56 5.19
C SER A 249 20.76 25.31 5.66
N ILE A 250 21.22 24.05 5.62
CA ILE A 250 22.54 23.63 6.13
C ILE A 250 23.66 24.18 5.25
N ILE A 251 23.44 24.16 3.93
CA ILE A 251 24.46 24.56 2.94
C ILE A 251 24.61 26.08 2.85
N PHE A 252 23.62 26.86 3.29
CA PHE A 252 23.73 28.33 3.35
C PHE A 252 24.96 28.81 4.14
N VAL A 253 25.44 28.01 5.09
CA VAL A 253 26.57 28.38 5.96
C VAL A 253 27.93 28.04 5.33
N ASP A 254 28.02 27.02 4.46
CA ASP A 254 29.28 26.65 3.79
C ASP A 254 29.43 27.33 2.40
N ALA A 255 28.32 27.76 1.79
CA ALA A 255 28.28 28.44 0.50
C ALA A 255 28.62 29.94 0.53
N TYR A 256 29.14 30.48 1.65
CA TYR A 256 29.69 31.84 1.73
C TYR A 256 31.06 32.00 1.03
N SER A 257 31.39 31.10 0.11
CA SER A 257 32.46 31.33 -0.86
C SER A 257 31.82 31.81 -2.17
N PRO A 258 32.09 33.05 -2.64
CA PRO A 258 31.51 33.60 -3.86
C PRO A 258 31.82 32.81 -5.14
N ASN A 259 32.67 31.77 -5.04
CA ASN A 259 33.11 30.93 -6.16
C ASN A 259 32.48 29.53 -6.20
N VAL A 260 31.66 29.12 -5.21
CA VAL A 260 31.05 27.78 -5.19
C VAL A 260 29.74 27.80 -5.98
N LYS A 261 29.77 27.30 -7.21
CA LYS A 261 28.60 27.22 -8.11
C LYS A 261 27.76 25.95 -7.91
N MET A 262 28.38 24.87 -7.42
CA MET A 262 27.72 23.61 -7.09
C MET A 262 28.32 23.00 -5.82
N ALA A 263 27.48 22.42 -4.96
CA ALA A 263 27.88 21.67 -3.78
C ALA A 263 27.22 20.27 -3.82
N ASN A 264 28.00 19.23 -3.54
CA ASN A 264 27.49 17.87 -3.34
C ASN A 264 27.42 17.62 -1.84
N VAL A 265 26.26 17.21 -1.34
CA VAL A 265 26.08 16.82 0.05
C VAL A 265 25.61 15.39 0.10
N SER A 266 26.26 14.59 0.96
CA SER A 266 25.87 13.22 1.24
C SER A 266 25.50 13.01 2.70
N PHE A 267 24.55 12.12 2.93
CA PHE A 267 24.12 11.67 4.25
C PHE A 267 23.63 10.22 4.16
N LEU A 268 23.59 9.53 5.30
CA LEU A 268 23.08 8.17 5.38
C LEU A 268 21.54 8.18 5.31
N ASP A 269 20.97 7.31 4.48
CA ASP A 269 19.55 6.96 4.55
C ASP A 269 19.34 5.97 5.70
N VAL A 270 19.20 6.53 6.90
CA VAL A 270 19.11 5.74 8.12
C VAL A 270 17.82 4.93 8.25
N ASN A 271 16.74 5.35 7.60
CA ASN A 271 15.49 4.60 7.61
C ASN A 271 15.62 3.33 6.77
N ARG A 272 16.12 3.48 5.54
CA ARG A 272 16.35 2.35 4.65
C ARG A 272 17.43 1.42 5.17
N GLY A 273 18.54 1.96 5.66
CA GLY A 273 19.62 1.17 6.24
C GLY A 273 19.18 0.35 7.46
N LEU A 274 18.38 0.95 8.36
CA LEU A 274 17.84 0.23 9.52
C LEU A 274 16.85 -0.86 9.10
N ASP A 275 15.97 -0.60 8.11
CA ASP A 275 15.05 -1.64 7.58
C ASP A 275 15.83 -2.80 6.94
N MET A 276 16.87 -2.50 6.16
CA MET A 276 17.76 -3.52 5.57
C MET A 276 18.42 -4.37 6.66
N TYR A 277 19.04 -3.74 7.67
CA TYR A 277 19.68 -4.45 8.77
C TYR A 277 18.70 -5.34 9.54
N ARG A 278 17.50 -4.82 9.84
CA ARG A 278 16.43 -5.58 10.50
C ARG A 278 16.02 -6.81 9.69
N ARG A 279 15.86 -6.67 8.38
CA ARG A 279 15.57 -7.80 7.49
C ARG A 279 16.67 -8.84 7.50
N ASP A 280 17.93 -8.42 7.45
CA ASP A 280 19.08 -9.33 7.47
C ASP A 280 19.23 -10.03 8.83
N LEU A 281 18.93 -9.34 9.93
CA LEU A 281 18.83 -9.95 11.25
C LEU A 281 17.72 -11.02 11.29
N VAL A 282 16.51 -10.72 10.79
CA VAL A 282 15.44 -11.73 10.72
C VAL A 282 15.80 -12.90 9.81
N LYS A 283 16.56 -12.70 8.73
CA LYS A 283 17.10 -13.80 7.91
C LYS A 283 18.09 -14.68 8.68
N ARG A 284 18.88 -14.11 9.61
CA ARG A 284 19.76 -14.89 10.50
C ARG A 284 18.94 -15.74 11.49
N TYR A 285 17.87 -15.18 12.04
CA TYR A 285 16.94 -15.84 12.97
C TYR A 285 15.72 -16.46 12.27
N ARG A 286 15.93 -17.02 11.08
CA ARG A 286 14.84 -17.43 10.19
C ARG A 286 13.95 -18.51 10.78
N GLU A 287 14.52 -19.54 11.39
CA GLU A 287 13.76 -20.64 11.99
C GLU A 287 12.89 -20.13 13.13
N GLU A 288 13.45 -19.31 14.01
CA GLU A 288 12.72 -18.66 15.11
C GLU A 288 11.61 -17.73 14.60
N TYR A 289 11.84 -17.02 13.50
CA TYR A 289 10.82 -16.15 12.90
C TYR A 289 9.66 -16.97 12.31
N VAL A 290 9.95 -18.12 11.70
CA VAL A 290 8.92 -19.04 11.20
C VAL A 290 8.09 -19.60 12.35
N GLU A 291 8.74 -20.05 13.43
CA GLU A 291 8.04 -20.52 14.62
C GLU A 291 7.24 -19.40 15.29
N PHE A 292 7.78 -18.17 15.32
CA PHE A 292 7.04 -17.00 15.77
C PHE A 292 5.77 -16.80 14.95
N ILE A 293 5.83 -16.89 13.61
CA ILE A 293 4.65 -16.69 12.76
C ILE A 293 3.64 -17.82 12.95
N LYS A 294 4.08 -19.07 13.05
CA LYS A 294 3.20 -20.19 13.41
C LYS A 294 2.52 -19.96 14.77
N SER A 295 3.24 -19.40 15.75
CA SER A 295 2.68 -19.08 17.07
C SER A 295 1.63 -17.95 17.05
N LYS A 296 1.56 -17.17 15.96
CA LYS A 296 0.52 -16.15 15.73
C LYS A 296 -0.68 -16.69 14.95
N GLU A 297 -0.68 -17.98 14.58
CA GLU A 297 -1.84 -18.58 13.93
C GLU A 297 -2.98 -18.71 14.93
N GLU A 298 -4.12 -18.10 14.61
CA GLU A 298 -5.29 -18.10 15.48
C GLU A 298 -6.59 -18.23 14.68
N ARG A 299 -7.71 -18.35 15.39
CA ARG A 299 -9.04 -18.25 14.78
C ARG A 299 -9.40 -16.78 14.68
N LEU A 300 -9.39 -16.27 13.46
CA LEU A 300 -9.71 -14.89 13.14
C LEU A 300 -11.21 -14.72 12.96
N ASN A 301 -11.72 -13.57 13.38
CA ASN A 301 -13.06 -13.08 13.06
C ASN A 301 -12.94 -11.65 12.54
N ILE A 302 -13.00 -11.50 11.22
CA ILE A 302 -12.79 -10.23 10.51
C ILE A 302 -14.14 -9.68 10.10
N MET A 303 -14.40 -8.43 10.43
CA MET A 303 -15.65 -7.73 10.08
C MET A 303 -15.38 -6.75 8.93
N LEU A 304 -16.10 -6.88 7.82
CA LEU A 304 -15.96 -6.05 6.62
C LEU A 304 -17.33 -5.52 6.18
N GLY A 305 -17.40 -4.29 5.67
CA GLY A 305 -18.67 -3.70 5.23
C GLY A 305 -19.20 -2.61 6.16
N HIS A 306 -20.44 -2.21 5.91
CA HIS A 306 -21.11 -1.20 6.70
C HIS A 306 -21.43 -1.74 8.10
N TYR A 307 -21.31 -0.91 9.13
CA TYR A 307 -21.46 -1.34 10.53
C TYR A 307 -22.85 -1.93 10.87
N THR A 308 -23.87 -1.65 10.07
CA THR A 308 -25.23 -2.19 10.23
C THR A 308 -25.40 -3.56 9.59
N THR A 309 -24.62 -3.88 8.55
CA THR A 309 -24.71 -5.11 7.76
C THR A 309 -23.31 -5.62 7.40
N PRO A 310 -22.45 -5.92 8.39
CA PRO A 310 -21.09 -6.37 8.11
C PRO A 310 -21.07 -7.84 7.67
N HIS A 311 -20.17 -8.15 6.75
CA HIS A 311 -19.67 -9.49 6.52
C HIS A 311 -18.75 -9.90 7.67
N SER A 312 -19.05 -11.03 8.31
CA SER A 312 -18.17 -11.71 9.25
C SER A 312 -17.43 -12.83 8.52
N VAL A 313 -16.11 -12.70 8.43
CA VAL A 313 -15.19 -13.70 7.87
C VAL A 313 -14.50 -14.41 9.01
N ARG A 314 -14.81 -15.70 9.20
CA ARG A 314 -14.19 -16.56 10.21
C ARG A 314 -13.28 -17.59 9.56
N MET A 315 -12.02 -17.63 9.97
CA MET A 315 -11.04 -18.55 9.41
C MET A 315 -9.86 -18.77 10.37
N LYS A 316 -9.05 -19.79 10.10
CA LYS A 316 -7.76 -19.98 10.78
C LYS A 316 -6.65 -19.36 9.95
N GLY A 317 -5.76 -18.60 10.57
CA GLY A 317 -4.60 -18.02 9.89
C GLY A 317 -3.85 -17.00 10.73
N VAL A 318 -2.86 -16.35 10.13
CA VAL A 318 -2.08 -15.27 10.76
C VAL A 318 -2.51 -13.95 10.13
N TYR A 319 -3.02 -13.04 10.96
CA TYR A 319 -3.38 -11.70 10.49
C TYR A 319 -2.12 -10.88 10.18
N ILE A 320 -2.01 -10.39 8.95
CA ILE A 320 -0.80 -9.69 8.47
C ILE A 320 -0.97 -8.17 8.57
N ARG A 321 -2.04 -7.62 7.96
CA ARG A 321 -2.28 -6.17 7.86
C ARG A 321 -3.68 -5.84 7.31
N GLY A 322 -4.06 -4.57 7.41
CA GLY A 322 -5.08 -3.93 6.57
C GLY A 322 -6.43 -3.71 7.26
N SER A 323 -6.81 -2.44 7.48
CA SER A 323 -8.15 -2.08 7.95
C SER A 323 -9.20 -2.12 6.83
N MET A 324 -8.81 -1.78 5.60
CA MET A 324 -9.72 -1.76 4.44
C MET A 324 -9.67 -3.04 3.60
N SER A 325 -8.50 -3.68 3.53
CA SER A 325 -8.28 -4.97 2.88
C SER A 325 -7.54 -5.92 3.83
N PRO A 326 -8.24 -6.50 4.84
CA PRO A 326 -7.66 -7.45 5.76
C PRO A 326 -6.93 -8.57 5.02
N THR A 327 -5.64 -8.69 5.28
CA THR A 327 -4.75 -9.66 4.67
C THR A 327 -4.40 -10.73 5.69
N VAL A 328 -4.62 -11.99 5.32
CA VAL A 328 -4.42 -13.16 6.16
C VAL A 328 -3.46 -14.12 5.47
N LEU A 329 -2.47 -14.60 6.21
CA LEU A 329 -1.64 -15.73 5.79
C LEU A 329 -2.27 -17.03 6.29
N VAL A 330 -2.72 -17.84 5.34
CA VAL A 330 -3.28 -19.17 5.56
C VAL A 330 -2.15 -20.18 5.47
N LEU A 331 -1.85 -20.86 6.59
CA LEU A 331 -0.70 -21.76 6.68
C LEU A 331 -0.96 -23.15 6.12
N GLU A 332 -2.22 -23.58 6.08
CA GLU A 332 -2.67 -24.90 5.63
C GLU A 332 -4.04 -24.80 4.95
N PRO A 333 -4.40 -25.73 4.03
CA PRO A 333 -5.75 -25.79 3.47
C PRO A 333 -6.80 -25.80 4.57
N GLY A 334 -7.88 -25.06 4.37
CA GLY A 334 -8.87 -24.86 5.41
C GLY A 334 -10.10 -24.14 4.89
N SER A 335 -11.13 -24.11 5.73
CA SER A 335 -12.36 -23.41 5.40
C SER A 335 -12.40 -21.98 5.94
N VAL A 336 -13.14 -21.15 5.21
CA VAL A 336 -13.52 -19.79 5.54
C VAL A 336 -15.03 -19.79 5.67
N THR A 337 -15.53 -19.51 6.86
CA THR A 337 -16.96 -19.32 7.10
C THR A 337 -17.29 -17.85 6.94
N LEU A 338 -18.20 -17.54 6.03
CA LEU A 338 -18.75 -16.21 5.84
C LEU A 338 -20.14 -16.14 6.44
N THR A 339 -20.47 -15.01 7.05
CA THR A 339 -21.81 -14.75 7.57
C THR A 339 -22.17 -13.31 7.24
N HIS A 340 -23.30 -13.12 6.57
CA HIS A 340 -23.87 -11.82 6.27
C HIS A 340 -25.37 -11.81 6.61
N PRO A 341 -25.91 -10.74 7.22
CA PRO A 341 -27.31 -10.71 7.65
C PRO A 341 -28.33 -11.05 6.56
N GLU A 342 -28.06 -10.63 5.32
CA GLU A 342 -29.00 -10.81 4.20
C GLU A 342 -28.75 -12.10 3.39
N HIS A 343 -27.52 -12.63 3.45
CA HIS A 343 -27.10 -13.76 2.61
C HIS A 343 -26.97 -15.06 3.42
N GLY A 344 -27.09 -15.01 4.76
CA GLY A 344 -26.93 -16.16 5.63
C GLY A 344 -25.46 -16.53 5.87
N THR A 345 -25.22 -17.81 6.17
CA THR A 345 -23.88 -18.35 6.43
C THR A 345 -23.47 -19.31 5.32
N GLU A 346 -22.29 -19.09 4.76
CA GLU A 346 -21.69 -19.95 3.74
C GLU A 346 -20.27 -20.37 4.15
N GLU A 347 -19.79 -21.48 3.59
CA GLU A 347 -18.45 -22.01 3.84
C GLU A 347 -17.71 -22.19 2.52
N TYR A 348 -16.48 -21.68 2.47
CA TYR A 348 -15.60 -21.73 1.30
C TYR A 348 -14.30 -22.42 1.66
N PHE A 349 -13.77 -23.22 0.74
CA PHE A 349 -12.53 -23.95 0.96
C PHE A 349 -11.35 -23.25 0.27
N ILE A 350 -10.30 -22.98 1.02
CA ILE A 350 -9.00 -22.55 0.50
C ILE A 350 -8.14 -23.82 0.33
N PRO A 351 -7.83 -24.23 -0.92
CA PRO A 351 -7.29 -25.56 -1.19
C PRO A 351 -5.79 -25.70 -0.91
N LYS A 352 -5.07 -24.60 -0.74
CA LYS A 352 -3.63 -24.58 -0.46
C LYS A 352 -3.26 -23.38 0.41
N PRO A 353 -2.14 -23.45 1.16
CA PRO A 353 -1.62 -22.31 1.88
C PRO A 353 -1.54 -21.11 0.94
N SER A 354 -1.92 -19.95 1.46
CA SER A 354 -2.10 -18.75 0.63
C SER A 354 -1.94 -17.48 1.46
N LEU A 355 -1.49 -16.41 0.82
CA LEU A 355 -1.72 -15.06 1.29
C LEU A 355 -2.99 -14.56 0.62
N VAL A 356 -4.03 -14.28 1.40
CA VAL A 356 -5.32 -13.82 0.89
C VAL A 356 -5.67 -12.46 1.48
N SER A 357 -6.33 -11.63 0.68
CA SER A 357 -6.91 -10.37 1.13
C SER A 357 -8.42 -10.39 0.89
N PHE A 358 -9.18 -9.81 1.81
CA PHE A 358 -10.63 -9.71 1.73
C PHE A 358 -11.05 -8.26 1.51
N GLU A 359 -11.93 -8.03 0.53
CA GLU A 359 -12.32 -6.69 0.11
C GLU A 359 -13.79 -6.68 -0.32
N LEU A 360 -14.42 -5.50 -0.32
CA LEU A 360 -15.74 -5.33 -0.95
C LEU A 360 -15.56 -5.00 -2.43
N MET A 361 -16.47 -5.52 -3.26
CA MET A 361 -16.55 -5.25 -4.69
C MET A 361 -16.58 -3.73 -4.94
N GLY A 362 -15.87 -3.30 -5.97
CA GLY A 362 -15.77 -1.89 -6.34
C GLY A 362 -14.75 -1.05 -5.55
N ASN A 363 -14.21 -1.51 -4.41
CA ASN A 363 -13.13 -0.77 -3.71
C ASN A 363 -11.83 -0.70 -4.54
N ASN A 364 -11.60 -1.67 -5.43
CA ASN A 364 -10.46 -1.71 -6.34
C ASN A 364 -10.50 -0.67 -7.46
N MET A 365 -11.60 0.09 -7.62
CA MET A 365 -11.72 1.07 -8.71
C MET A 365 -11.03 2.42 -8.44
N ASN A 366 -10.36 2.57 -7.28
CA ASN A 366 -9.70 3.83 -6.89
C ASN A 366 -8.17 3.83 -6.98
N PHE A 367 -7.52 2.71 -7.36
CA PHE A 367 -6.06 2.54 -7.16
C PHE A 367 -5.22 2.25 -8.41
N PHE A 368 -5.71 2.47 -9.63
CA PHE A 368 -4.87 2.36 -10.84
C PHE A 368 -5.02 3.54 -11.79
#